data_AF-A0A0V0IEU4-F1
#
_entry.id   AF-A0A0V0IEU4-F1
#
_cell.length_a   1.000
_cell.length_b   1.000
_cell.length_c   1.000
_cell.angle_alpha   90.00
_cell.angle_beta   90.00
_cell.angle_gamma   90.00
#
_symmetry.space_group_name_H-M   'P 1'
#
loop_
_entity.id
_entity.type
_entity.pdbx_description
1 polymer ?
#
loop_
_entity_poly.entity_id
_entity_poly.type
_entity_poly.pdbx_seq_one_letter_code
_entity_poly.pdbx_strand_id
1 'polypeptide(L)'
;MVKKISLSILLTILVRILLAFLDKIHARGMKYIVIVDPGIGVNNTYGVYQRGIANDVFIKYEGKPYLAQVWPGAVNFPDFLNPKTVEWWGDEIRRFRELVPVDGLWIDMNEVSNFCSGLCTIPEGRICPTGTGPGWICCLDCKNITNTRWDDPPYKINASGIQAPIGYKTIATSAVHYNGVKEYDAHSIYGLSQSIATHKALQGLEGKRPFILSRSTFVGSGHYAAHWTGDNRGTWDDLRYSISTVLNFGLFGVPMVGADICGFYPAPTEELCNRWIEVGAFYPFSRDHANYYSPRQELYQWESVAESARNALGMRYKLLPYFYTLNYEAHTTGAPIARPLFFSFPTLPELYDVSTQFLVGRSVMVSPVLDQGKTEVKALFPPGTWYNLFDMTQELSQKTYITSH
;
A
#
# COMPACT_ATOMS: atom_id res chain seq x y z
N MET A 1 38.65 -13.08 22.91
CA MET A 1 38.97 -11.82 22.21
C MET A 1 38.07 -11.70 20.99
N VAL A 2 36.82 -11.26 21.16
CA VAL A 2 35.85 -11.15 20.05
C VAL A 2 36.15 -9.85 19.31
N LYS A 3 36.66 -9.95 18.08
CA LYS A 3 36.93 -8.78 17.23
C LYS A 3 35.62 -8.02 17.00
N LYS A 4 35.57 -6.75 17.42
CA LYS A 4 34.53 -5.81 16.99
C LYS A 4 34.63 -5.69 15.46
N ILE A 5 33.75 -6.38 14.75
CA ILE A 5 33.53 -6.14 13.33
C ILE A 5 32.92 -4.74 13.21
N SER A 6 33.53 -3.86 12.41
CA SER A 6 33.00 -2.51 12.24
C SER A 6 31.65 -2.54 11.51
N LEU A 7 30.77 -1.60 11.81
CA LEU A 7 29.43 -1.49 11.18
C LEU A 7 29.53 -1.43 9.65
N SER A 8 30.60 -0.83 9.11
CA SER A 8 30.88 -0.79 7.66
C SER A 8 31.13 -2.17 7.05
N ILE A 9 31.80 -3.08 7.78
CA ILE A 9 32.04 -4.46 7.32
C ILE A 9 30.72 -5.24 7.36
N LEU A 10 29.93 -5.06 8.42
CA LEU A 10 28.62 -5.69 8.53
C LEU A 10 27.67 -5.26 7.40
N LEU A 11 27.62 -3.96 7.09
CA LEU A 11 26.83 -3.42 5.99
C LEU A 11 27.29 -3.97 4.63
N THR A 12 28.60 -4.05 4.42
CA THR A 12 29.17 -4.64 3.19
C THR A 12 28.80 -6.12 3.04
N ILE A 13 28.83 -6.88 4.13
CA ILE A 13 28.41 -8.29 4.14
C ILE A 13 26.92 -8.41 3.84
N LEU A 14 26.07 -7.58 4.47
CA LEU A 14 24.62 -7.58 4.24
C LEU A 14 24.27 -7.24 2.80
N VAL A 15 24.91 -6.24 2.19
CA VAL A 15 24.71 -5.90 0.78
C VAL A 15 25.10 -7.07 -0.13
N ARG A 16 26.23 -7.76 0.15
CA ARG A 16 26.62 -8.94 -0.62
C ARG A 16 25.63 -10.10 -0.49
N ILE A 17 25.08 -10.33 0.71
CA ILE A 17 24.05 -11.35 0.95
C ILE A 17 22.78 -10.99 0.16
N LEU A 18 22.37 -9.73 0.20
CA LEU A 18 21.21 -9.26 -0.55
C LEU A 18 21.41 -9.46 -2.05
N LEU A 19 22.56 -9.04 -2.60
CA LEU A 19 22.84 -9.20 -4.03
C LEU A 19 22.82 -10.67 -4.46
N ALA A 20 23.45 -11.57 -3.70
CA ALA A 20 23.41 -13.00 -3.99
C ALA A 20 21.99 -13.59 -3.90
N PHE A 21 21.16 -13.07 -2.99
CA PHE A 21 19.74 -13.44 -2.92
C PHE A 21 18.97 -12.95 -4.16
N LEU A 22 19.18 -11.70 -4.58
CA LEU A 22 18.53 -11.12 -5.75
C LEU A 22 18.89 -11.87 -7.03
N ASP A 23 20.17 -12.17 -7.24
CA ASP A 23 20.63 -13.01 -8.36
C ASP A 23 19.92 -14.37 -8.36
N LYS A 24 19.81 -15.00 -7.17
CA LYS A 24 19.17 -16.30 -7.00
C LYS A 24 17.67 -16.29 -7.34
N ILE A 25 16.93 -15.24 -6.97
CA ILE A 25 15.48 -15.16 -7.25
C ILE A 25 15.20 -14.71 -8.69
N HIS A 26 15.99 -13.77 -9.23
CA HIS A 26 15.88 -13.31 -10.62
C HIS A 26 16.22 -14.42 -11.62
N ALA A 27 17.21 -15.27 -11.33
CA ALA A 27 17.51 -16.45 -12.13
C ALA A 27 16.37 -17.47 -12.18
N ARG A 28 15.40 -17.39 -11.25
CA ARG A 28 14.16 -18.20 -11.24
C ARG A 28 12.94 -17.45 -11.80
N GLY A 29 13.13 -16.26 -12.36
CA GLY A 29 12.04 -15.43 -12.89
C GLY A 29 11.19 -14.72 -11.83
N MET A 30 11.60 -14.74 -10.55
CA MET A 30 10.94 -13.98 -9.50
C MET A 30 11.32 -12.49 -9.56
N LYS A 31 10.61 -11.67 -8.77
CA LYS A 31 10.72 -10.21 -8.74
C LYS A 31 10.93 -9.70 -7.31
N TYR A 32 11.58 -8.56 -7.17
CA TYR A 32 11.85 -7.93 -5.88
C TYR A 32 11.33 -6.50 -5.81
N ILE A 33 10.42 -6.24 -4.87
CA ILE A 33 9.86 -4.92 -4.61
C ILE A 33 10.30 -4.50 -3.21
N VAL A 34 10.74 -3.25 -3.07
CA VAL A 34 11.21 -2.70 -1.79
C VAL A 34 10.36 -1.51 -1.37
N ILE A 35 10.16 -1.37 -0.05
CA ILE A 35 9.47 -0.23 0.55
C ILE A 35 10.37 1.01 0.58
N VAL A 36 9.77 2.19 0.39
CA VAL A 36 10.43 3.50 0.51
C VAL A 36 9.47 4.49 1.16
N ASP A 37 9.87 5.06 2.28
CA ASP A 37 9.13 6.15 2.93
C ASP A 37 9.61 7.51 2.42
N PRO A 38 8.75 8.55 2.42
CA PRO A 38 9.14 9.89 2.00
C PRO A 38 10.05 10.60 3.03
N GLY A 39 9.98 10.25 4.31
CA GLY A 39 10.73 10.93 5.37
C GLY A 39 12.24 10.70 5.28
N ILE A 40 13.01 11.75 4.96
CA ILE A 40 14.47 11.67 4.87
C ILE A 40 15.10 12.01 6.22
N GLY A 41 15.82 11.03 6.79
CA GLY A 41 16.49 11.19 8.08
C GLY A 41 17.43 12.40 8.14
N VAL A 42 17.21 13.27 9.12
CA VAL A 42 18.04 14.47 9.37
C VAL A 42 19.38 14.03 9.92
N ASN A 43 20.38 13.94 9.04
CA ASN A 43 21.72 13.53 9.41
C ASN A 43 22.76 14.11 8.44
N ASN A 44 23.65 14.96 8.96
CA ASN A 44 24.68 15.64 8.18
C ASN A 44 25.76 14.71 7.58
N THR A 45 25.76 13.42 7.93
CA THR A 45 26.63 12.40 7.30
C THR A 45 25.88 11.51 6.32
N TYR A 46 24.56 11.66 6.19
CA TYR A 46 23.73 10.87 5.28
C TYR A 46 23.66 11.54 3.90
N GLY A 47 24.24 10.90 2.89
CA GLY A 47 24.38 11.48 1.55
C GLY A 47 23.07 11.90 0.88
N VAL A 48 21.98 11.13 1.08
CA VAL A 48 20.64 11.46 0.54
C VAL A 48 20.14 12.78 1.14
N TYR A 49 20.28 12.95 2.46
CA TYR A 49 19.92 14.18 3.16
C TYR A 49 20.80 15.37 2.74
N GLN A 50 22.12 15.19 2.67
CA GLN A 50 23.04 16.23 2.20
C GLN A 50 22.67 16.74 0.80
N ARG A 51 22.37 15.83 -0.14
CA ARG A 51 21.94 16.19 -1.50
C ARG A 51 20.57 16.84 -1.52
N GLY A 52 19.64 16.41 -0.67
CA GLY A 52 18.33 17.03 -0.52
C GLY A 52 18.41 18.48 -0.01
N ILE A 53 19.25 18.73 1.01
CA ILE A 53 19.51 20.09 1.50
C ILE A 53 20.17 20.94 0.42
N ALA A 54 21.18 20.40 -0.28
CA ALA A 54 21.89 21.13 -1.34
C ALA A 54 20.98 21.54 -2.52
N ASN A 55 19.95 20.74 -2.81
CA ASN A 55 18.99 21.00 -3.89
C ASN A 55 17.71 21.73 -3.42
N ASP A 56 17.61 22.04 -2.13
CA ASP A 56 16.46 22.71 -1.52
C ASP A 56 15.12 21.98 -1.75
N VAL A 57 15.11 20.66 -1.51
CA VAL A 57 13.98 19.78 -1.91
C VAL A 57 12.90 19.61 -0.86
N PHE A 58 13.08 20.11 0.37
CA PHE A 58 12.19 19.82 1.49
C PHE A 58 11.07 20.85 1.65
N ILE A 59 9.89 20.40 2.09
CA ILE A 59 8.78 21.25 2.54
C ILE A 59 9.25 22.13 3.70
N LYS A 60 8.81 23.39 3.73
CA LYS A 60 9.30 24.38 4.71
C LYS A 60 8.20 24.94 5.60
N TYR A 61 8.58 25.32 6.81
CA TYR A 61 7.80 26.19 7.68
C TYR A 61 8.69 27.38 8.08
N GLU A 62 8.21 28.60 7.90
CA GLU A 62 8.96 29.84 8.15
C GLU A 62 10.38 29.85 7.52
N GLY A 63 10.47 29.34 6.29
CA GLY A 63 11.72 29.32 5.50
C GLY A 63 12.70 28.19 5.85
N LYS A 64 12.41 27.33 6.83
CA LYS A 64 13.26 26.20 7.23
C LYS A 64 12.59 24.86 6.90
N PRO A 65 13.35 23.79 6.57
CA PRO A 65 12.78 22.46 6.40
C PRO A 65 11.92 22.04 7.61
N TYR A 66 10.69 21.60 7.35
CA TYR A 66 9.75 21.21 8.42
C TYR A 66 10.23 19.91 9.08
N LEU A 67 10.48 19.97 10.38
CA LEU A 67 10.95 18.83 11.17
C LEU A 67 9.79 17.95 11.61
N ALA A 68 9.89 16.65 11.30
CA ALA A 68 8.92 15.63 11.67
C ALA A 68 9.62 14.39 12.23
N GLN A 69 8.85 13.38 12.61
CA GLN A 69 9.39 12.08 13.01
C GLN A 69 8.67 10.93 12.28
N VAL A 70 9.46 9.98 11.77
CA VAL A 70 8.98 8.67 11.27
C VAL A 70 9.97 7.59 11.75
N TRP A 71 10.09 6.47 11.05
CA TRP A 71 10.89 5.30 11.43
C TRP A 71 12.37 5.59 11.71
N PRO A 72 13.10 6.43 10.94
CA PRO A 72 14.50 6.72 11.23
C PRO A 72 14.69 7.78 12.33
N GLY A 73 13.62 8.22 13.00
CA GLY A 73 13.66 9.34 13.94
C GLY A 73 13.34 10.66 13.24
N ALA A 74 14.13 11.70 13.49
CA ALA A 74 13.93 13.03 12.92
C ALA A 74 14.06 13.00 11.38
N VAL A 75 13.06 13.54 10.68
CA VAL A 75 13.04 13.61 9.21
C VAL A 75 12.63 14.98 8.69
N ASN A 76 12.98 15.25 7.43
CA ASN A 76 12.31 16.24 6.60
C ASN A 76 11.60 15.55 5.43
N PHE A 77 10.47 16.12 4.99
CA PHE A 77 9.69 15.60 3.88
C PHE A 77 10.02 16.31 2.57
N PRO A 78 10.40 15.57 1.51
CA PRO A 78 10.58 16.14 0.17
C PRO A 78 9.27 16.74 -0.33
N ASP A 79 9.36 17.87 -1.00
CA ASP A 79 8.26 18.54 -1.67
C ASP A 79 8.16 18.09 -3.12
N PHE A 80 7.29 17.12 -3.41
CA PHE A 80 7.13 16.59 -4.76
C PHE A 80 6.40 17.52 -5.74
N LEU A 81 5.95 18.71 -5.29
CA LEU A 81 5.49 19.78 -6.19
C LEU A 81 6.65 20.58 -6.79
N ASN A 82 7.84 20.51 -6.19
CA ASN A 82 9.05 21.16 -6.68
C ASN A 82 9.70 20.29 -7.79
N PRO A 83 9.90 20.82 -9.01
CA PRO A 83 10.59 20.10 -10.08
C PRO A 83 11.99 19.60 -9.69
N LYS A 84 12.72 20.35 -8.86
CA LYS A 84 14.04 19.92 -8.35
C LYS A 84 13.96 18.69 -7.47
N THR A 85 12.88 18.55 -6.70
CA THR A 85 12.64 17.34 -5.90
C THR A 85 12.36 16.14 -6.78
N VAL A 86 11.64 16.31 -7.89
CA VAL A 86 11.38 15.22 -8.84
C VAL A 86 12.69 14.72 -9.47
N GLU A 87 13.59 15.63 -9.87
CA GLU A 87 14.92 15.28 -10.39
C GLU A 87 15.78 14.61 -9.34
N TRP A 88 15.87 15.20 -8.14
CA TRP A 88 16.61 14.64 -7.01
C TRP A 88 16.10 13.24 -6.65
N TRP A 89 14.78 13.04 -6.57
CA TRP A 89 14.17 11.75 -6.26
C TRP A 89 14.52 10.69 -7.31
N GLY A 90 14.47 11.06 -8.59
CA GLY A 90 14.89 10.17 -9.66
C GLY A 90 16.37 9.77 -9.57
N ASP A 91 17.23 10.71 -9.20
CA ASP A 91 18.65 10.44 -8.95
C ASP A 91 18.90 9.53 -7.75
N GLU A 92 18.17 9.70 -6.65
CA GLU A 92 18.28 8.81 -5.49
C GLU A 92 17.79 7.39 -5.81
N ILE A 93 16.69 7.26 -6.55
CA ILE A 93 16.22 5.96 -7.06
C ILE A 93 17.30 5.33 -7.95
N ARG A 94 17.88 6.08 -8.90
CA ARG A 94 18.96 5.58 -9.77
C ARG A 94 20.15 5.06 -8.96
N ARG A 95 20.65 5.87 -8.02
CA ARG A 95 21.79 5.52 -7.15
C ARG A 95 21.52 4.27 -6.33
N PHE A 96 20.32 4.13 -5.77
CA PHE A 96 19.95 2.94 -5.02
C PHE A 96 19.92 1.71 -5.93
N ARG A 97 19.39 1.85 -7.15
CA ARG A 97 19.27 0.73 -8.10
C ARG A 97 20.57 0.25 -8.70
N GLU A 98 21.54 1.16 -8.89
CA GLU A 98 22.91 0.80 -9.24
C GLU A 98 23.55 -0.13 -8.19
N LEU A 99 23.04 -0.10 -6.95
CA LEU A 99 23.49 -0.95 -5.86
C LEU A 99 22.58 -2.16 -5.61
N VAL A 100 21.27 -2.05 -5.86
CA VAL A 100 20.26 -3.07 -5.55
C VAL A 100 19.27 -3.17 -6.71
N PRO A 101 19.29 -4.26 -7.51
CA PRO A 101 18.39 -4.43 -8.65
C PRO A 101 16.96 -4.76 -8.18
N VAL A 102 16.15 -3.72 -7.95
CA VAL A 102 14.72 -3.85 -7.66
C VAL A 102 13.88 -3.84 -8.94
N ASP A 103 12.70 -4.45 -8.91
CA ASP A 103 11.73 -4.54 -10.02
C ASP A 103 10.50 -3.63 -9.84
N GLY A 104 10.41 -2.95 -8.71
CA GLY A 104 9.33 -2.02 -8.38
C GLY A 104 9.54 -1.39 -7.01
N LEU A 105 8.74 -0.37 -6.69
CA LEU A 105 8.81 0.36 -5.44
C LEU A 105 7.46 0.37 -4.74
N TRP A 106 7.48 0.18 -3.42
CA TRP A 106 6.34 0.37 -2.55
C TRP A 106 6.55 1.68 -1.79
N ILE A 107 5.83 2.74 -2.17
CA ILE A 107 5.88 4.03 -1.49
C ILE A 107 4.83 4.07 -0.38
N ASP A 108 5.29 4.10 0.87
CA ASP A 108 4.45 4.03 2.05
C ASP A 108 4.60 5.30 2.90
N MET A 109 3.77 5.44 3.94
CA MET A 109 3.85 6.55 4.90
C MET A 109 3.61 7.93 4.27
N ASN A 110 2.95 7.98 3.10
CA ASN A 110 2.92 9.12 2.20
C ASN A 110 1.59 9.88 2.15
N GLU A 111 0.83 9.87 3.24
CA GLU A 111 -0.29 10.80 3.45
C GLU A 111 0.08 12.30 3.39
N VAL A 112 1.12 12.83 4.05
CA VAL A 112 2.30 12.20 4.69
C VAL A 112 2.17 11.96 6.19
N SER A 113 2.52 10.75 6.63
CA SER A 113 2.42 10.33 8.02
C SER A 113 3.52 10.94 8.89
N ASN A 114 3.15 11.48 10.05
CA ASN A 114 4.08 12.03 11.03
C ASN A 114 3.74 11.47 12.43
N PHE A 115 4.72 10.92 13.13
CA PHE A 115 4.53 10.41 14.49
C PHE A 115 4.32 11.54 15.51
N CYS A 116 4.73 12.74 15.17
CA CYS A 116 4.54 13.95 15.95
C CYS A 116 3.41 14.83 15.37
N SER A 117 3.06 15.89 16.08
CA SER A 117 2.11 16.92 15.60
C SER A 117 2.58 18.29 16.06
N GLY A 118 2.37 19.30 15.21
CA GLY A 118 2.84 20.66 15.46
C GLY A 118 4.32 20.87 15.14
N LEU A 119 4.87 22.02 15.58
CA LEU A 119 6.24 22.43 15.32
C LEU A 119 7.19 21.75 16.30
N CYS A 120 8.12 20.97 15.78
CA CYS A 120 9.03 20.16 16.59
C CYS A 120 10.48 20.63 16.54
N THR A 121 11.24 20.34 17.59
CA THR A 121 12.71 20.45 17.65
C THR A 121 13.34 19.14 18.12
N ILE A 122 14.59 18.90 17.74
CA ILE A 122 15.35 17.74 18.25
C ILE A 122 15.74 18.04 19.71
N PRO A 123 15.33 17.22 20.69
CA PRO A 123 15.65 17.43 22.10
C PRO A 123 17.16 17.32 22.36
N GLU A 124 17.68 18.20 23.21
CA GLU A 124 19.07 18.10 23.68
C GLU A 124 19.24 16.90 24.64
N GLY A 125 20.30 16.11 24.46
CA GLY A 125 20.64 14.99 25.35
C GLY A 125 19.72 13.77 25.26
N ARG A 126 18.72 13.75 24.37
CA ARG A 126 17.86 12.58 24.10
C ARG A 126 18.08 12.05 22.68
N ILE A 127 18.26 10.74 22.57
CA ILE A 127 18.36 10.06 21.27
C ILE A 127 16.94 9.73 20.78
N CYS A 128 16.69 10.05 19.51
CA CYS A 128 15.42 9.84 18.84
C CYS A 128 15.61 8.91 17.63
N PRO A 129 14.88 7.78 17.52
CA PRO A 129 13.95 7.21 18.49
C PRO A 129 14.66 6.68 19.76
N THR A 130 13.97 6.67 20.91
CA THR A 130 14.55 6.38 22.24
C THR A 130 14.95 4.92 22.47
N GLY A 131 14.63 4.01 21.54
CA GLY A 131 14.90 2.57 21.65
C GLY A 131 14.06 1.83 22.71
N THR A 132 13.47 2.55 23.68
CA THR A 132 12.52 2.05 24.66
C THR A 132 11.09 2.38 24.24
N GLY A 133 10.30 1.35 23.93
CA GLY A 133 8.90 1.49 23.51
C GLY A 133 8.70 1.46 21.99
N PRO A 134 7.44 1.56 21.54
CA PRO A 134 7.11 1.53 20.11
C PRO A 134 7.75 2.69 19.33
N GLY A 135 8.38 2.38 18.20
CA GLY A 135 9.10 3.36 17.37
C GLY A 135 8.24 4.48 16.79
N TRP A 136 6.91 4.37 16.88
CA TRP A 136 5.93 5.38 16.44
C TRP A 136 5.54 6.40 17.52
N ILE A 137 6.11 6.33 18.71
CA ILE A 137 5.91 7.36 19.75
C ILE A 137 6.80 8.57 19.42
N CYS A 138 6.18 9.75 19.33
CA CYS A 138 6.92 11.00 19.15
C CYS A 138 7.91 11.20 20.32
N CYS A 139 9.18 11.41 19.99
CA CYS A 139 10.25 11.69 20.95
C CYS A 139 10.82 13.11 20.79
N LEU A 140 10.40 13.85 19.75
CA LEU A 140 10.75 15.25 19.52
C LEU A 140 10.00 16.18 20.49
N ASP A 141 10.57 17.37 20.73
CA ASP A 141 9.92 18.40 21.54
C ASP A 141 9.00 19.24 20.63
N CYS A 142 7.69 19.03 20.72
CA CYS A 142 6.71 19.63 19.81
C CYS A 142 5.77 20.61 20.51
N LYS A 143 5.39 21.67 19.78
CA LYS A 143 4.40 22.66 20.18
C LYS A 143 3.28 22.74 19.15
N ASN A 144 2.04 22.79 19.61
CA ASN A 144 0.90 22.94 18.72
C ASN A 144 0.99 24.25 17.93
N ILE A 145 0.62 24.18 16.65
CA ILE A 145 0.47 25.36 15.78
C ILE A 145 -1.03 25.55 15.58
N THR A 146 -1.58 26.65 16.07
CA THR A 146 -3.01 26.99 15.97
C THR A 146 -3.23 28.46 15.62
N ASN A 147 -2.16 29.21 15.37
CA ASN A 147 -2.21 30.68 15.26
C ASN A 147 -2.58 31.16 13.86
N THR A 148 -2.65 30.26 12.87
CA THR A 148 -3.05 30.62 11.51
C THR A 148 -4.42 30.01 11.20
N ARG A 149 -5.20 30.71 10.36
CA ARG A 149 -6.47 30.18 9.80
C ARG A 149 -6.31 28.87 9.01
N TRP A 150 -5.08 28.48 8.69
CA TRP A 150 -4.78 27.24 7.99
C TRP A 150 -4.63 26.09 8.99
N ASP A 151 -4.01 26.33 10.15
CA ASP A 151 -3.82 25.30 11.18
C ASP A 151 -5.06 25.10 12.07
N ASP A 152 -5.86 26.15 12.27
CA ASP A 152 -7.19 26.09 12.91
C ASP A 152 -8.25 26.71 11.98
N PRO A 153 -8.75 25.95 10.99
CA PRO A 153 -9.74 26.46 10.05
C PRO A 153 -11.09 26.71 10.76
N PRO A 154 -11.88 27.69 10.28
CA PRO A 154 -13.17 28.04 10.90
C PRO A 154 -14.17 26.88 10.86
N TYR A 155 -14.08 26.02 9.84
CA TYR A 155 -14.85 24.78 9.76
C TYR A 155 -13.94 23.58 10.00
N LYS A 156 -14.28 22.76 11.00
CA LYS A 156 -13.54 21.57 11.38
C LYS A 156 -14.21 20.35 10.75
N ILE A 157 -13.52 19.72 9.81
CA ILE A 157 -13.97 18.44 9.25
C ILE A 157 -13.95 17.37 10.34
N ASN A 158 -14.71 16.29 10.15
CA ASN A 158 -14.71 15.15 11.07
C ASN A 158 -13.48 14.25 10.86
N ALA A 159 -12.28 14.81 10.99
CA ALA A 159 -11.03 14.07 10.85
C ALA A 159 -10.90 13.01 11.96
N SER A 160 -10.58 11.79 11.55
CA SER A 160 -10.35 10.62 12.42
C SER A 160 -11.53 10.21 13.32
N GLY A 161 -12.73 10.79 13.13
CA GLY A 161 -13.89 10.53 13.99
C GLY A 161 -13.79 11.07 15.42
N ILE A 162 -12.73 11.80 15.75
CA ILE A 162 -12.46 12.38 17.08
C ILE A 162 -12.30 13.90 17.06
N GLN A 163 -12.72 14.56 15.97
CA GLN A 163 -12.54 16.01 15.74
C GLN A 163 -11.08 16.47 15.90
N ALA A 164 -10.13 15.67 15.40
CA ALA A 164 -8.72 16.04 15.42
C ALA A 164 -8.45 17.29 14.54
N PRO A 165 -7.50 18.16 14.91
CA PRO A 165 -7.01 19.20 14.01
C PRO A 165 -6.49 18.59 12.70
N ILE A 166 -6.63 19.29 11.58
CA ILE A 166 -6.23 18.76 10.26
C ILE A 166 -4.71 18.58 10.11
N GLY A 167 -3.89 19.22 10.97
CA GLY A 167 -2.45 18.97 11.08
C GLY A 167 -2.08 17.84 12.07
N TYR A 168 -3.05 17.09 12.59
CA TYR A 168 -2.80 15.98 13.50
C TYR A 168 -2.12 14.82 12.77
N LYS A 169 -0.99 14.36 13.32
CA LYS A 169 -0.16 13.26 12.77
C LYS A 169 0.27 13.44 11.31
N THR A 170 0.44 14.70 10.88
CA THR A 170 0.97 15.06 9.56
C THR A 170 1.79 16.37 9.62
N ILE A 171 2.00 17.02 8.48
CA ILE A 171 2.67 18.32 8.37
C ILE A 171 1.72 19.44 8.83
N ALA A 172 2.25 20.48 9.46
CA ALA A 172 1.48 21.68 9.76
C ALA A 172 0.92 22.28 8.47
N THR A 173 -0.39 22.56 8.42
CA THR A 173 -1.06 22.98 7.19
C THR A 173 -0.66 24.38 6.73
N SER A 174 -0.07 25.19 7.61
CA SER A 174 0.57 26.46 7.27
C SER A 174 1.96 26.33 6.62
N ALA A 175 2.55 25.13 6.61
CA ALA A 175 3.79 24.85 5.87
C ALA A 175 3.62 25.13 4.37
N VAL A 176 4.74 25.36 3.70
CA VAL A 176 4.80 25.77 2.30
C VAL A 176 5.57 24.78 1.44
N HIS A 177 4.97 24.48 0.31
CA HIS A 177 5.56 23.84 -0.84
C HIS A 177 6.13 24.89 -1.80
N TYR A 178 6.63 24.40 -2.93
CA TYR A 178 7.09 25.14 -4.07
C TYR A 178 6.12 26.26 -4.47
N ASN A 179 6.67 27.43 -4.80
CA ASN A 179 5.92 28.65 -5.13
C ASN A 179 4.94 29.13 -4.05
N GLY A 180 5.11 28.71 -2.79
CA GLY A 180 4.32 29.18 -1.66
C GLY A 180 2.96 28.51 -1.50
N VAL A 181 2.69 27.43 -2.25
CA VAL A 181 1.49 26.59 -2.08
C VAL A 181 1.45 26.08 -0.64
N LYS A 182 0.29 26.18 0.02
CA LYS A 182 0.13 25.72 1.40
C LYS A 182 -0.10 24.22 1.46
N GLU A 183 0.47 23.58 2.47
CA GLU A 183 0.12 22.19 2.82
C GLU A 183 -1.40 22.05 3.02
N TYR A 184 -2.07 23.09 3.54
CA TYR A 184 -3.53 23.18 3.60
C TYR A 184 -4.24 22.82 2.28
N ASP A 185 -3.69 23.26 1.14
CA ASP A 185 -4.25 22.99 -0.18
C ASP A 185 -3.64 21.73 -0.84
N ALA A 186 -2.39 21.40 -0.49
CA ALA A 186 -1.61 20.36 -1.14
C ALA A 186 -1.60 19.00 -0.42
N HIS A 187 -2.07 18.92 0.83
CA HIS A 187 -1.96 17.73 1.69
C HIS A 187 -2.45 16.47 0.98
N SER A 188 -3.69 16.47 0.50
CA SER A 188 -4.31 15.29 -0.13
C SER A 188 -3.69 14.88 -1.46
N ILE A 189 -2.79 15.68 -2.05
CA ILE A 189 -2.07 15.33 -3.28
C ILE A 189 -0.60 14.94 -3.02
N TYR A 190 -0.13 14.87 -1.77
CA TYR A 190 1.24 14.48 -1.47
C TYR A 190 1.59 13.09 -2.03
N GLY A 191 0.81 12.05 -1.67
CA GLY A 191 1.02 10.69 -2.18
C GLY A 191 0.88 10.56 -3.70
N LEU A 192 -0.05 11.31 -4.31
CA LEU A 192 -0.18 11.40 -5.77
C LEU A 192 1.07 12.00 -6.41
N SER A 193 1.56 13.14 -5.89
CA SER A 193 2.74 13.81 -6.42
C SER A 193 4.01 12.95 -6.29
N GLN A 194 4.17 12.23 -5.18
CA GLN A 194 5.23 11.23 -5.03
C GLN A 194 5.08 10.07 -6.03
N SER A 195 3.86 9.58 -6.25
CA SER A 195 3.59 8.52 -7.23
C SER A 195 4.00 8.95 -8.65
N ILE A 196 3.68 10.19 -9.05
CA ILE A 196 4.08 10.78 -10.33
C ILE A 196 5.61 10.84 -10.44
N ALA A 197 6.28 11.38 -9.42
CA ALA A 197 7.74 11.49 -9.40
C ALA A 197 8.43 10.12 -9.49
N THR A 198 7.92 9.13 -8.74
CA THR A 198 8.43 7.76 -8.72
C THR A 198 8.19 7.05 -10.06
N HIS A 199 7.03 7.26 -10.68
CA HIS A 199 6.71 6.71 -12.00
C HIS A 199 7.65 7.25 -13.07
N LYS A 200 7.83 8.58 -13.11
CA LYS A 200 8.77 9.23 -14.03
C LYS A 200 10.19 8.70 -13.86
N ALA A 201 10.65 8.53 -12.62
CA ALA A 201 11.97 8.01 -12.32
C ALA A 201 12.15 6.56 -12.83
N LEU A 202 11.25 5.64 -12.46
CA LEU A 202 11.38 4.24 -12.86
C LEU A 202 11.25 4.04 -14.37
N GLN A 203 10.32 4.76 -15.03
CA GLN A 203 10.14 4.69 -16.47
C GLN A 203 11.40 5.17 -17.22
N GLY A 204 12.02 6.26 -16.76
CA GLY A 204 13.25 6.80 -17.36
C GLY A 204 14.48 5.92 -17.19
N LEU A 205 14.52 5.07 -16.15
CA LEU A 205 15.67 4.22 -15.85
C LEU A 205 15.64 2.87 -16.56
N GLU A 206 14.46 2.24 -16.70
CA GLU A 206 14.38 0.90 -17.26
C GLU A 206 14.00 0.83 -18.74
N GLY A 207 13.28 1.84 -19.25
CA GLY A 207 12.54 1.70 -20.50
C GLY A 207 11.48 0.56 -20.46
N LYS A 208 11.16 0.06 -19.26
CA LYS A 208 10.14 -0.96 -19.00
C LYS A 208 8.95 -0.33 -18.27
N ARG A 209 7.83 -1.06 -18.26
CA ARG A 209 6.64 -0.66 -17.49
C ARG A 209 6.95 -0.77 -15.99
N PRO A 210 6.88 0.33 -15.22
CA PRO A 210 7.16 0.31 -13.78
C PRO A 210 6.00 -0.34 -13.00
N PHE A 211 6.31 -0.93 -11.85
CA PHE A 211 5.33 -1.27 -10.82
C PHE A 211 5.57 -0.42 -9.57
N ILE A 212 4.53 0.30 -9.14
CA ILE A 212 4.53 1.13 -7.93
C ILE A 212 3.32 0.74 -7.10
N LEU A 213 3.50 0.55 -5.80
CA LEU A 213 2.42 0.40 -4.83
C LEU A 213 2.41 1.62 -3.91
N SER A 214 1.30 2.37 -3.82
CA SER A 214 1.19 3.58 -3.00
C SER A 214 0.10 3.47 -1.94
N ARG A 215 0.36 3.97 -0.72
CA ARG A 215 -0.67 4.03 0.32
C ARG A 215 -1.64 5.17 0.07
N SER A 216 -1.14 6.40 0.16
CA SER A 216 -1.94 7.59 -0.08
C SER A 216 -2.25 7.69 -1.57
N THR A 217 -3.52 8.01 -1.86
CA THR A 217 -4.04 8.17 -3.21
C THR A 217 -4.98 9.37 -3.28
N PHE A 218 -5.11 9.93 -4.48
CA PHE A 218 -6.08 10.95 -4.85
C PHE A 218 -6.65 10.63 -6.24
N VAL A 219 -7.63 11.40 -6.71
CA VAL A 219 -8.16 11.25 -8.07
C VAL A 219 -7.02 11.33 -9.09
N GLY A 220 -6.85 10.27 -9.89
CA GLY A 220 -5.78 10.14 -10.87
C GLY A 220 -4.58 9.29 -10.43
N SER A 221 -4.48 8.88 -9.16
CA SER A 221 -3.37 8.04 -8.66
C SER A 221 -3.23 6.71 -9.40
N GLY A 222 -4.34 6.11 -9.84
CA GLY A 222 -4.33 4.83 -10.56
C GLY A 222 -3.68 4.88 -11.94
N HIS A 223 -3.40 6.08 -12.47
CA HIS A 223 -2.57 6.23 -13.67
C HIS A 223 -1.10 5.88 -13.41
N TYR A 224 -0.63 6.04 -12.16
CA TYR A 224 0.79 5.96 -11.81
C TYR A 224 1.13 4.76 -10.92
N ALA A 225 0.21 4.34 -10.05
CA ALA A 225 0.48 3.35 -9.02
C ALA A 225 -0.73 2.42 -8.74
N ALA A 226 -0.41 1.20 -8.32
CA ALA A 226 -1.31 0.30 -7.62
C ALA A 226 -1.55 0.77 -6.17
N HIS A 227 -2.54 0.18 -5.51
CA HIS A 227 -2.87 0.46 -4.12
C HIS A 227 -3.11 -0.83 -3.32
N TRP A 228 -3.03 -0.76 -1.99
CA TRP A 228 -3.53 -1.81 -1.11
C TRP A 228 -4.34 -1.17 0.02
N THR A 229 -5.28 -1.91 0.59
CA THR A 229 -6.26 -1.37 1.57
C THR A 229 -5.68 -0.84 2.89
N GLY A 230 -4.36 -0.82 3.05
CA GLY A 230 -3.69 -0.39 4.27
C GLY A 230 -3.68 -1.47 5.35
N ASP A 231 -3.48 -1.00 6.58
CA ASP A 231 -3.21 -1.81 7.76
C ASP A 231 -4.51 -2.44 8.32
N ASN A 232 -5.03 -3.45 7.61
CA ASN A 232 -6.20 -4.23 8.03
C ASN A 232 -5.87 -5.18 9.21
N ARG A 233 -6.89 -5.84 9.75
CA ARG A 233 -6.74 -6.81 10.85
C ARG A 233 -7.02 -8.23 10.39
N GLY A 234 -6.42 -9.21 11.07
CA GLY A 234 -6.74 -10.62 10.92
C GLY A 234 -8.12 -10.98 11.49
N THR A 235 -9.20 -10.39 10.97
CA THR A 235 -10.58 -10.69 11.38
C THR A 235 -11.47 -11.04 10.18
N TRP A 236 -12.58 -11.75 10.44
CA TRP A 236 -13.59 -12.05 9.42
C TRP A 236 -14.25 -10.78 8.87
N ASP A 237 -14.38 -9.73 9.68
CA ASP A 237 -14.96 -8.46 9.23
C ASP A 237 -14.03 -7.77 8.22
N ASP A 238 -12.73 -7.74 8.47
CA ASP A 238 -11.73 -7.23 7.52
C ASP A 238 -11.67 -8.05 6.22
N LEU A 239 -11.87 -9.38 6.29
CA LEU A 239 -12.06 -10.21 5.09
C LEU A 239 -13.28 -9.72 4.28
N ARG A 240 -14.41 -9.40 4.92
CA ARG A 240 -15.59 -8.85 4.21
C ARG A 240 -15.32 -7.43 3.68
N TYR A 241 -14.72 -6.56 4.49
CA TYR A 241 -14.42 -5.18 4.12
C TYR A 241 -13.44 -5.09 2.94
N SER A 242 -12.55 -6.08 2.79
CA SER A 242 -11.64 -6.15 1.65
C SER A 242 -12.36 -6.14 0.30
N ILE A 243 -13.51 -6.83 0.19
CA ILE A 243 -14.29 -6.93 -1.06
C ILE A 243 -14.82 -5.56 -1.43
N SER A 244 -15.57 -4.93 -0.53
CA SER A 244 -16.12 -3.58 -0.74
C SER A 244 -15.03 -2.56 -1.05
N THR A 245 -13.89 -2.63 -0.36
CA THR A 245 -12.78 -1.69 -0.58
C THR A 245 -12.13 -1.90 -1.95
N VAL A 246 -11.86 -3.14 -2.35
CA VAL A 246 -11.34 -3.47 -3.70
C VAL A 246 -12.28 -2.98 -4.79
N LEU A 247 -13.60 -3.16 -4.63
CA LEU A 247 -14.60 -2.68 -5.59
C LEU A 247 -14.64 -1.15 -5.67
N ASN A 248 -14.58 -0.46 -4.53
CA ASN A 248 -14.52 1.00 -4.47
C ASN A 248 -13.30 1.55 -5.22
N PHE A 249 -12.11 0.99 -5.03
CA PHE A 249 -10.91 1.43 -5.76
C PHE A 249 -11.00 1.16 -7.26
N GLY A 250 -11.72 0.12 -7.67
CA GLY A 250 -12.16 -0.03 -9.06
C GLY A 250 -12.90 1.22 -9.57
N LEU A 251 -13.91 1.68 -8.84
CA LEU A 251 -14.67 2.90 -9.18
C LEU A 251 -13.82 4.17 -9.13
N PHE A 252 -12.82 4.22 -8.24
CA PHE A 252 -11.89 5.35 -8.11
C PHE A 252 -10.82 5.39 -9.20
N GLY A 253 -10.85 4.46 -10.17
CA GLY A 253 -9.88 4.40 -11.26
C GLY A 253 -8.53 3.83 -10.85
N VAL A 254 -8.47 3.01 -9.80
CA VAL A 254 -7.28 2.29 -9.33
C VAL A 254 -7.56 0.78 -9.41
N PRO A 255 -7.48 0.18 -10.61
CA PRO A 255 -7.92 -1.21 -10.83
C PRO A 255 -6.96 -2.25 -10.23
N MET A 256 -5.70 -1.89 -9.99
CA MET A 256 -4.69 -2.77 -9.39
C MET A 256 -4.68 -2.57 -7.87
N VAL A 257 -5.61 -3.24 -7.19
CA VAL A 257 -5.84 -3.11 -5.75
C VAL A 257 -6.05 -4.47 -5.06
N GLY A 258 -5.75 -4.55 -3.77
CA GLY A 258 -5.98 -5.73 -2.93
C GLY A 258 -5.77 -5.44 -1.45
N ALA A 259 -6.11 -6.39 -0.59
CA ALA A 259 -5.87 -6.32 0.84
C ALA A 259 -4.69 -7.22 1.25
N ASP A 260 -4.12 -6.96 2.42
CA ASP A 260 -3.13 -7.86 3.02
C ASP A 260 -3.83 -9.14 3.46
N ILE A 261 -3.54 -10.23 2.75
CA ILE A 261 -4.17 -11.55 2.94
C ILE A 261 -3.79 -12.08 4.33
N CYS A 262 -4.75 -12.70 5.00
CA CYS A 262 -4.71 -13.10 6.41
C CYS A 262 -4.70 -11.93 7.43
N GLY A 263 -4.51 -10.69 6.97
CA GLY A 263 -4.57 -9.48 7.78
C GLY A 263 -3.20 -9.01 8.28
N PHE A 264 -3.01 -7.70 8.34
CA PHE A 264 -1.73 -7.08 8.72
C PHE A 264 -1.50 -7.11 10.24
N TYR A 265 -2.48 -6.65 11.02
CA TYR A 265 -2.46 -6.74 12.49
C TYR A 265 -2.90 -8.14 12.97
N PRO A 266 -2.30 -8.66 14.07
CA PRO A 266 -2.53 -10.04 14.54
C PRO A 266 -3.96 -10.24 15.04
N ALA A 267 -4.51 -11.45 15.16
CA ALA A 267 -3.96 -12.79 15.03
C ALA A 267 -4.86 -13.64 14.10
N PRO A 268 -4.45 -13.92 12.85
CA PRO A 268 -5.25 -14.78 12.00
C PRO A 268 -5.29 -16.19 12.57
N THR A 269 -6.48 -16.79 12.54
CA THR A 269 -6.62 -18.23 12.73
C THR A 269 -6.27 -18.96 11.44
N GLU A 270 -5.90 -20.24 11.53
CA GLU A 270 -5.70 -21.11 10.37
C GLU A 270 -6.92 -21.06 9.44
N GLU A 271 -8.13 -21.18 10.00
CA GLU A 271 -9.39 -21.12 9.26
C GLU A 271 -9.59 -19.78 8.53
N LEU A 272 -9.34 -18.65 9.20
CA LEU A 272 -9.45 -17.33 8.58
C LEU A 272 -8.44 -17.19 7.45
N CYS A 273 -7.18 -17.57 7.67
CA CYS A 273 -6.13 -17.46 6.66
C CYS A 273 -6.41 -18.38 5.46
N ASN A 274 -6.98 -19.56 5.72
CA ASN A 274 -7.45 -20.50 4.70
C ASN A 274 -8.55 -19.86 3.82
N ARG A 275 -9.60 -19.29 4.42
CA ARG A 275 -10.63 -18.55 3.67
C ARG A 275 -10.08 -17.31 2.97
N TRP A 276 -9.15 -16.59 3.60
CA TRP A 276 -8.63 -15.37 3.01
C TRP A 276 -7.81 -15.65 1.75
N ILE A 277 -6.99 -16.70 1.71
CA ILE A 277 -6.26 -17.02 0.47
C ILE A 277 -7.19 -17.45 -0.67
N GLU A 278 -8.31 -18.12 -0.37
CA GLU A 278 -9.33 -18.46 -1.37
C GLU A 278 -9.90 -17.21 -2.06
N VAL A 279 -10.16 -16.14 -1.30
CA VAL A 279 -10.64 -14.86 -1.87
C VAL A 279 -9.51 -14.03 -2.46
N GLY A 280 -8.43 -13.90 -1.70
CA GLY A 280 -7.30 -13.02 -1.98
C GLY A 280 -6.49 -13.42 -3.19
N ALA A 281 -6.55 -14.70 -3.59
CA ALA A 281 -6.03 -15.17 -4.87
C ALA A 281 -6.74 -14.54 -6.08
N PHE A 282 -7.91 -13.94 -5.92
CA PHE A 282 -8.67 -13.29 -7.00
C PHE A 282 -8.66 -11.76 -6.93
N TYR A 283 -7.99 -11.15 -5.95
CA TYR A 283 -7.73 -9.71 -5.99
C TYR A 283 -6.81 -9.36 -7.17
N PRO A 284 -6.99 -8.19 -7.82
CA PRO A 284 -6.05 -7.70 -8.83
C PRO A 284 -4.60 -7.69 -8.30
N PHE A 285 -4.39 -7.12 -7.11
CA PHE A 285 -3.15 -7.20 -6.34
C PHE A 285 -3.29 -8.24 -5.21
N SER A 286 -2.50 -9.32 -5.24
CA SER A 286 -2.61 -10.42 -4.29
C SER A 286 -1.30 -10.54 -3.50
N ARG A 287 -1.32 -10.17 -2.22
CA ARG A 287 -0.16 -10.13 -1.33
C ARG A 287 -0.53 -10.63 0.06
N ASP A 288 0.29 -11.51 0.62
CA ASP A 288 0.33 -11.83 2.05
C ASP A 288 1.34 -10.89 2.72
N HIS A 289 0.89 -10.15 3.73
CA HIS A 289 1.71 -9.21 4.48
C HIS A 289 1.22 -9.09 5.93
N ALA A 290 2.17 -9.02 6.87
CA ALA A 290 1.91 -8.91 8.29
C ALA A 290 2.84 -7.88 8.94
N ASN A 291 2.37 -7.28 10.03
CA ASN A 291 3.21 -6.42 10.84
C ASN A 291 4.30 -7.22 11.58
N TYR A 292 5.29 -6.53 12.12
CA TYR A 292 6.43 -7.15 12.83
C TYR A 292 6.03 -7.97 14.07
N TYR A 293 4.97 -7.58 14.77
CA TYR A 293 4.50 -8.22 16.00
C TYR A 293 3.51 -9.37 15.74
N SER A 294 3.07 -9.55 14.50
CA SER A 294 2.16 -10.62 14.11
C SER A 294 2.88 -11.97 14.08
N PRO A 295 2.17 -13.08 14.38
CA PRO A 295 2.71 -14.39 14.12
C PRO A 295 3.02 -14.54 12.62
N ARG A 296 3.97 -15.43 12.30
CA ARG A 296 4.23 -15.80 10.90
C ARG A 296 2.97 -16.41 10.31
N GLN A 297 2.62 -15.97 9.11
CA GLN A 297 1.36 -16.35 8.46
C GLN A 297 1.54 -16.74 7.00
N GLU A 298 2.78 -16.95 6.55
CA GLU A 298 3.03 -17.40 5.18
C GLU A 298 2.17 -18.62 4.85
N LEU A 299 1.70 -18.71 3.61
CA LEU A 299 0.72 -19.74 3.22
C LEU A 299 1.17 -21.20 3.46
N TYR A 300 2.46 -21.46 3.69
CA TYR A 300 3.00 -22.77 4.04
C TYR A 300 3.01 -23.07 5.55
N GLN A 301 2.64 -22.12 6.41
CA GLN A 301 2.68 -22.28 7.87
C GLN A 301 1.66 -23.32 8.36
N TRP A 302 0.56 -23.51 7.64
CA TRP A 302 -0.46 -24.53 7.89
C TRP A 302 -0.69 -25.37 6.64
N GLU A 303 -0.84 -26.69 6.78
CA GLU A 303 -1.05 -27.56 5.62
C GLU A 303 -2.39 -27.28 4.93
N SER A 304 -3.45 -27.01 5.71
CA SER A 304 -4.76 -26.68 5.13
C SER A 304 -4.72 -25.39 4.31
N VAL A 305 -4.02 -24.36 4.81
CA VAL A 305 -3.82 -23.09 4.10
C VAL A 305 -2.95 -23.32 2.86
N ALA A 306 -1.92 -24.17 2.94
CA ALA A 306 -1.07 -24.50 1.81
C ALA A 306 -1.85 -25.22 0.70
N GLU A 307 -2.77 -26.11 1.06
CA GLU A 307 -3.66 -26.79 0.13
C GLU A 307 -4.59 -25.81 -0.59
N SER A 308 -5.32 -24.99 0.16
CA SER A 308 -6.20 -23.95 -0.42
C SER A 308 -5.43 -22.95 -1.26
N ALA A 309 -4.21 -22.57 -0.84
CA ALA A 309 -3.31 -21.72 -1.61
C ALA A 309 -2.92 -22.35 -2.94
N ARG A 310 -2.53 -23.64 -2.97
CA ARG A 310 -2.20 -24.35 -4.23
C ARG A 310 -3.39 -24.38 -5.18
N ASN A 311 -4.61 -24.60 -4.66
CA ASN A 311 -5.83 -24.64 -5.45
C ASN A 311 -6.19 -23.25 -6.01
N ALA A 312 -6.31 -22.25 -5.13
CA ALA A 312 -6.72 -20.90 -5.49
C ALA A 312 -5.68 -20.18 -6.37
N LEU A 313 -4.40 -20.23 -6.00
CA LEU A 313 -3.32 -19.67 -6.81
C LEU A 313 -3.12 -20.46 -8.09
N GLY A 314 -3.31 -21.79 -8.08
CA GLY A 314 -3.30 -22.60 -9.31
C GLY A 314 -4.34 -22.12 -10.32
N MET A 315 -5.56 -21.80 -9.87
CA MET A 315 -6.59 -21.20 -10.71
C MET A 315 -6.24 -19.78 -11.14
N ARG A 316 -5.77 -18.93 -10.22
CA ARG A 316 -5.30 -17.56 -10.54
C ARG A 316 -4.28 -17.59 -11.68
N TYR A 317 -3.30 -18.50 -11.61
CA TYR A 317 -2.24 -18.61 -12.61
C TYR A 317 -2.76 -19.07 -13.97
N LYS A 318 -3.77 -19.95 -14.02
CA LYS A 318 -4.49 -20.29 -15.27
C LYS A 318 -5.23 -19.07 -15.85
N LEU A 319 -5.76 -18.20 -14.99
CA LEU A 319 -6.46 -16.97 -15.37
C LEU A 319 -5.53 -15.79 -15.66
N LEU A 320 -4.20 -15.91 -15.56
CA LEU A 320 -3.28 -14.78 -15.81
C LEU A 320 -3.48 -14.10 -17.18
N PRO A 321 -3.68 -14.81 -18.30
CA PRO A 321 -3.99 -14.15 -19.57
C PRO A 321 -5.29 -13.33 -19.52
N TYR A 322 -6.29 -13.80 -18.78
CA TYR A 322 -7.54 -13.07 -18.56
C TYR A 322 -7.31 -11.84 -17.68
N PHE A 323 -6.64 -11.97 -16.53
CA PHE A 323 -6.25 -10.81 -15.69
C PHE A 323 -5.43 -9.77 -16.48
N TYR A 324 -4.51 -10.20 -17.34
CA TYR A 324 -3.71 -9.30 -18.17
C TYR A 324 -4.56 -8.58 -19.22
N THR A 325 -5.53 -9.28 -19.81
CA THR A 325 -6.52 -8.68 -20.72
C THR A 325 -7.40 -7.67 -20.01
N LEU A 326 -7.83 -7.96 -18.77
CA LEU A 326 -8.61 -7.03 -17.95
C LEU A 326 -7.78 -5.80 -17.53
N ASN A 327 -6.47 -5.95 -17.32
CA ASN A 327 -5.58 -4.79 -17.12
C ASN A 327 -5.57 -3.90 -18.38
N TYR A 328 -5.54 -4.47 -19.57
CA TYR A 328 -5.63 -3.72 -20.82
C TYR A 328 -7.01 -3.04 -20.98
N GLU A 329 -8.10 -3.74 -20.69
CA GLU A 329 -9.46 -3.17 -20.68
C GLU A 329 -9.54 -1.98 -19.72
N ALA A 330 -9.04 -2.14 -18.49
CA ALA A 330 -9.01 -1.09 -17.48
C ALA A 330 -8.20 0.13 -17.96
N HIS A 331 -7.03 -0.09 -18.57
CA HIS A 331 -6.20 0.98 -19.13
C HIS A 331 -6.88 1.76 -20.27
N THR A 332 -7.64 1.07 -21.12
CA THR A 332 -8.22 1.67 -22.35
C THR A 332 -9.64 2.22 -22.16
N THR A 333 -10.38 1.74 -21.16
CA THR A 333 -11.80 2.08 -20.96
C THR A 333 -12.13 2.61 -19.57
N GLY A 334 -11.26 2.40 -18.58
CA GLY A 334 -11.55 2.66 -17.16
C GLY A 334 -12.37 1.56 -16.47
N ALA A 335 -12.74 0.47 -17.15
CA ALA A 335 -13.49 -0.62 -16.53
C ALA A 335 -12.66 -1.34 -15.44
N PRO A 336 -13.18 -1.56 -14.22
CA PRO A 336 -12.43 -2.23 -13.15
C PRO A 336 -12.13 -3.71 -13.46
N ILE A 337 -11.00 -4.21 -12.94
CA ILE A 337 -10.66 -5.64 -13.01
C ILE A 337 -11.60 -6.44 -12.11
N ALA A 338 -11.62 -6.13 -10.81
CA ALA A 338 -12.64 -6.60 -9.88
C ALA A 338 -13.82 -5.62 -9.92
N ARG A 339 -15.02 -6.09 -10.26
CA ARG A 339 -16.20 -5.23 -10.46
C ARG A 339 -17.44 -5.74 -9.72
N PRO A 340 -18.34 -4.86 -9.25
CA PRO A 340 -19.62 -5.25 -8.68
C PRO A 340 -20.47 -6.03 -9.70
N LEU A 341 -21.37 -6.90 -9.24
CA LEU A 341 -22.22 -7.69 -10.13
C LEU A 341 -23.09 -6.80 -11.04
N PHE A 342 -23.57 -5.66 -10.53
CA PHE A 342 -24.40 -4.73 -11.30
C PHE A 342 -23.67 -4.09 -12.50
N PHE A 343 -22.34 -4.17 -12.61
CA PHE A 343 -21.62 -3.73 -13.82
C PHE A 343 -21.98 -4.56 -15.05
N SER A 344 -22.19 -5.86 -14.87
CA SER A 344 -22.56 -6.77 -15.95
C SER A 344 -24.08 -6.96 -16.05
N PHE A 345 -24.80 -6.66 -14.97
CA PHE A 345 -26.24 -6.90 -14.83
C PHE A 345 -26.97 -5.67 -14.26
N PRO A 346 -26.92 -4.51 -14.95
CA PRO A 346 -27.40 -3.25 -14.40
C PRO A 346 -28.92 -3.20 -14.24
N THR A 347 -29.68 -4.08 -14.90
CA THR A 347 -31.16 -4.08 -14.86
C THR A 347 -31.75 -4.90 -13.72
N LEU A 348 -30.92 -5.44 -12.82
CA LEU A 348 -31.33 -6.28 -11.69
C LEU A 348 -31.06 -5.55 -10.36
N PRO A 349 -32.05 -4.82 -9.81
CA PRO A 349 -31.87 -4.03 -8.59
C PRO A 349 -31.41 -4.84 -7.37
N GLU A 350 -31.76 -6.13 -7.31
CA GLU A 350 -31.33 -7.03 -6.24
C GLU A 350 -29.80 -7.23 -6.16
N LEU A 351 -29.06 -6.84 -7.21
CA LEU A 351 -27.60 -6.91 -7.26
C LEU A 351 -26.91 -5.67 -6.72
N TYR A 352 -27.64 -4.59 -6.46
CA TYR A 352 -27.04 -3.29 -6.11
C TYR A 352 -26.47 -3.31 -4.68
N ASP A 353 -27.10 -4.08 -3.79
CA ASP A 353 -26.72 -4.20 -2.38
C ASP A 353 -25.75 -5.38 -2.11
N VAL A 354 -25.32 -6.11 -3.14
CA VAL A 354 -24.42 -7.25 -3.00
C VAL A 354 -23.00 -6.76 -2.70
N SER A 355 -22.52 -7.04 -1.49
CA SER A 355 -21.17 -6.69 -1.00
C SER A 355 -20.32 -7.91 -0.64
N THR A 356 -20.86 -9.12 -0.79
CA THR A 356 -20.22 -10.39 -0.40
C THR A 356 -19.71 -11.20 -1.60
N GLN A 357 -19.97 -10.75 -2.83
CA GLN A 357 -19.54 -11.39 -4.08
C GLN A 357 -19.01 -10.33 -5.02
N PHE A 358 -18.13 -10.71 -5.94
CA PHE A 358 -17.64 -9.82 -6.98
C PHE A 358 -17.36 -10.56 -8.28
N LEU A 359 -17.28 -9.82 -9.38
CA LEU A 359 -16.81 -10.33 -10.66
C LEU A 359 -15.34 -10.00 -10.87
N VAL A 360 -14.61 -10.90 -11.51
CA VAL A 360 -13.34 -10.62 -12.18
C VAL A 360 -13.65 -10.48 -13.68
N GLY A 361 -13.60 -9.24 -14.17
CA GLY A 361 -14.09 -8.89 -15.50
C GLY A 361 -15.59 -9.13 -15.65
N ARG A 362 -16.03 -9.65 -16.81
CA ARG A 362 -17.46 -9.88 -17.10
C ARG A 362 -17.94 -11.31 -16.82
N SER A 363 -17.01 -12.26 -16.71
CA SER A 363 -17.32 -13.69 -16.91
C SER A 363 -16.91 -14.61 -15.76
N VAL A 364 -16.19 -14.12 -14.76
CA VAL A 364 -15.78 -14.90 -13.59
C VAL A 364 -16.42 -14.28 -12.37
N MET A 365 -17.19 -15.06 -11.61
CA MET A 365 -17.77 -14.61 -10.34
C MET A 365 -17.10 -15.33 -9.17
N VAL A 366 -16.74 -14.57 -8.15
CA VAL A 366 -16.17 -15.06 -6.90
C VAL A 366 -17.25 -14.95 -5.82
N SER A 367 -17.61 -16.10 -5.25
CA SER A 367 -18.64 -16.25 -4.22
C SER A 367 -18.05 -16.90 -2.96
N PRO A 368 -17.36 -16.13 -2.11
CA PRO A 368 -16.58 -16.66 -1.00
C PRO A 368 -17.41 -17.00 0.23
N VAL A 369 -16.93 -17.96 1.05
CA VAL A 369 -17.36 -18.11 2.44
C VAL A 369 -16.68 -17.04 3.28
N LEU A 370 -17.48 -16.28 4.04
CA LEU A 370 -17.01 -15.10 4.78
C LEU A 370 -17.29 -15.19 6.28
N ASP A 371 -17.78 -16.34 6.76
CA ASP A 371 -18.17 -16.55 8.14
C ASP A 371 -17.44 -17.74 8.75
N GLN A 372 -17.08 -17.62 10.02
CA GLN A 372 -16.42 -18.67 10.77
C GLN A 372 -17.29 -19.93 10.92
N GLY A 373 -16.66 -21.09 10.79
CA GLY A 373 -17.26 -22.41 10.94
C GLY A 373 -18.18 -22.80 9.79
N LYS A 374 -18.25 -22.01 8.72
CA LYS A 374 -19.12 -22.28 7.57
C LYS A 374 -18.39 -23.04 6.48
N THR A 375 -19.11 -23.99 5.90
CA THR A 375 -18.70 -24.79 4.74
C THR A 375 -19.61 -24.55 3.54
N GLU A 376 -20.60 -23.68 3.67
CA GLU A 376 -21.55 -23.33 2.61
C GLU A 376 -21.80 -21.83 2.57
N VAL A 377 -22.06 -21.32 1.37
CA VAL A 377 -22.46 -19.93 1.13
C VAL A 377 -23.70 -19.87 0.25
N LYS A 378 -24.63 -18.98 0.61
CA LYS A 378 -25.75 -18.61 -0.25
C LYS A 378 -25.30 -17.50 -1.19
N ALA A 379 -25.11 -17.83 -2.46
CA ALA A 379 -24.71 -16.87 -3.49
C ALA A 379 -25.88 -16.52 -4.42
N LEU A 380 -25.91 -15.28 -4.86
CA LEU A 380 -26.87 -14.81 -5.85
C LEU A 380 -26.25 -14.95 -7.25
N PHE A 381 -26.91 -15.75 -8.10
CA PHE A 381 -26.53 -15.98 -9.49
C PHE A 381 -27.49 -15.23 -10.43
N PRO A 382 -27.00 -14.22 -11.17
CA PRO A 382 -27.78 -13.55 -12.21
C PRO A 382 -28.21 -14.52 -13.33
N PRO A 383 -29.23 -14.18 -14.14
CA PRO A 383 -29.68 -15.00 -15.27
C PRO A 383 -28.55 -15.39 -16.21
N GLY A 384 -28.52 -16.66 -16.60
CA GLY A 384 -27.48 -17.25 -17.43
C GLY A 384 -27.06 -18.62 -16.91
N THR A 385 -26.11 -19.23 -17.59
CA THR A 385 -25.52 -20.50 -17.19
C THR A 385 -24.18 -20.25 -16.53
N TRP A 386 -24.02 -20.74 -15.30
CA TRP A 386 -22.79 -20.60 -14.53
C TRP A 386 -22.14 -21.95 -14.34
N TYR A 387 -20.84 -22.05 -14.58
CA TYR A 387 -20.06 -23.27 -14.40
C TYR A 387 -19.05 -23.09 -13.27
N ASN A 388 -18.85 -24.13 -12.47
CA ASN A 388 -17.78 -24.14 -11.48
C ASN A 388 -16.41 -24.23 -12.18
N LEU A 389 -15.54 -23.23 -12.01
CA LEU A 389 -14.22 -23.21 -12.66
C LEU A 389 -13.29 -24.34 -12.20
N PHE A 390 -13.52 -24.91 -11.02
CA PHE A 390 -12.75 -26.05 -10.50
C PHE A 390 -13.30 -27.40 -10.99
N ASP A 391 -14.56 -27.44 -11.42
CA ASP A 391 -15.22 -28.59 -12.06
C ASP A 391 -16.28 -28.14 -13.06
N MET A 392 -15.88 -28.01 -14.33
CA MET A 392 -16.74 -27.49 -15.40
C MET A 392 -17.90 -28.43 -15.77
N THR A 393 -17.97 -29.63 -15.19
CA THR A 393 -19.15 -30.51 -15.34
C THR A 393 -20.32 -30.08 -14.45
N GLN A 394 -20.06 -29.22 -13.45
CA GLN A 394 -21.06 -28.70 -12.53
C GLN A 394 -21.63 -27.38 -13.05
N GLU A 395 -22.90 -27.41 -13.44
CA GLU A 395 -23.72 -26.24 -13.72
C GLU A 395 -24.38 -25.73 -12.41
N LEU A 396 -24.32 -24.43 -12.19
CA LEU A 396 -24.91 -23.74 -11.04
C LEU A 396 -26.16 -22.98 -11.50
N SER A 397 -27.27 -23.12 -10.77
CA SER A 397 -28.56 -22.52 -11.11
C SER A 397 -28.91 -21.34 -10.21
N GLN A 398 -29.99 -20.60 -10.54
CA GLN A 398 -30.39 -19.44 -9.75
C GLN A 398 -30.79 -19.85 -8.31
N LYS A 399 -30.07 -19.29 -7.32
CA LYS A 399 -30.20 -19.55 -5.87
C LYS A 399 -29.66 -20.90 -5.38
N THR A 400 -28.52 -21.35 -5.91
CA THR A 400 -27.80 -22.52 -5.38
C THR A 400 -27.03 -22.18 -4.09
N TYR A 401 -27.11 -23.08 -3.09
CA TYR A 401 -26.15 -23.12 -1.98
C TYR A 401 -24.86 -23.74 -2.50
N ILE A 402 -23.75 -23.02 -2.42
CA ILE A 402 -22.44 -23.54 -2.84
C ILE A 402 -21.73 -24.06 -1.60
N THR A 403 -21.34 -25.32 -1.61
CA THR A 403 -20.44 -25.88 -0.59
C THR A 403 -19.01 -25.50 -0.95
N SER A 404 -18.32 -24.83 -0.02
CA SER A 404 -16.88 -24.59 -0.09
C SER A 404 -16.20 -25.82 0.47
N HIS A 405 -15.54 -26.59 -0.40
CA HIS A 405 -14.70 -27.72 0.00
C HIS A 405 -13.35 -27.25 0.52
#